data_AF-A0A2M7NY25-F1
#
_entry.id   AF-A0A2M7NY25-F1
#
_cell.length_a   1.000
_cell.length_b   1.000
_cell.length_c   1.000
_cell.angle_alpha   90.00
_cell.angle_beta   90.00
_cell.angle_gamma   90.00
#
_symmetry.space_group_name_H-M   'P 1'
#
loop_
_entity.id
_entity.type
_entity.pdbx_description
1 polymer ?
#
loop_
_entity_poly.entity_id
_entity_poly.type
_entity_poly.pdbx_seq_one_letter_code
_entity_poly.pdbx_strand_id
1 'polypeptide(L)'
;QDTAESLAVKEHIVLINGRYEGIDERAAELLAVRKISIGDFVLSGGEAASMVIIEAVTRLVPGFMGNPESLSDESFIDGCVEYPQYTRPAE
;
A
#
# COMPACT_ATOMS: atom_id res chain seq x y z
N GLN A 1 0.01 -6.95 -3.97
CA GLN A 1 0.59 -7.01 -2.61
C GLN A 1 2.10 -6.78 -2.64
N ASP A 2 2.79 -7.30 -3.65
CA ASP A 2 4.26 -7.26 -3.86
C ASP A 2 4.89 -5.86 -3.66
N THR A 3 4.25 -4.80 -4.17
CA THR A 3 4.76 -3.43 -4.00
C THR A 3 4.81 -3.05 -2.53
N ALA A 4 3.77 -3.36 -1.73
CA ALA A 4 3.73 -3.04 -0.32
C ALA A 4 4.80 -3.82 0.46
N GLU A 5 4.98 -5.12 0.18
CA GLU A 5 6.04 -5.94 0.76
C GLU A 5 7.44 -5.39 0.45
N SER A 6 7.67 -4.97 -0.80
CA SER A 6 8.93 -4.37 -1.22
C SER A 6 9.26 -3.05 -0.51
N LEU A 7 8.22 -2.33 -0.08
CA LEU A 7 8.34 -1.06 0.63
C LEU A 7 8.47 -1.29 2.14
N ALA A 8 7.83 -2.31 2.71
CA ALA A 8 7.84 -2.60 4.14
C ALA A 8 9.24 -2.92 4.70
N VAL A 9 10.16 -3.37 3.84
CA VAL A 9 11.55 -3.63 4.21
C VAL A 9 12.47 -2.40 4.09
N LYS A 10 11.94 -1.23 3.70
CA LYS A 10 12.72 0.01 3.60
C LYS A 10 12.80 0.70 4.95
N GLU A 11 13.99 1.11 5.35
CA GLU A 11 14.20 1.89 6.57
C GLU A 11 13.54 3.27 6.53
N HIS A 12 13.43 3.86 5.34
CA HIS A 12 12.87 5.19 5.15
C HIS A 12 12.18 5.31 3.80
N ILE A 13 11.00 5.93 3.79
CA ILE A 13 10.20 6.17 2.60
C ILE A 13 9.78 7.65 2.60
N VAL A 14 9.99 8.33 1.47
CA VAL A 14 9.46 9.67 1.22
C VAL A 14 8.36 9.56 0.16
N LEU A 15 7.16 10.01 0.50
CA LEU A 15 6.03 10.07 -0.42
C LEU A 15 5.85 11.49 -0.92
N ILE A 16 5.80 11.66 -2.24
CA ILE A 16 5.60 12.96 -2.89
C ILE A 16 4.17 13.02 -3.43
N ASN A 17 3.37 13.92 -2.88
CA ASN A 17 1.99 14.11 -3.30
C ASN A 17 1.90 15.15 -4.41
N GLY A 18 1.67 14.70 -5.64
CA GLY A 18 1.34 15.59 -6.75
C GLY A 18 -0.04 16.25 -6.52
N ARG A 19 -0.18 17.50 -6.96
CA ARG A 19 -1.44 18.24 -7.04
C ARG A 19 -1.51 18.98 -8.37
N TYR A 20 -2.70 19.50 -8.69
CA TYR A 20 -2.96 20.19 -9.95
C TYR A 20 -2.61 19.26 -11.13
N GLU A 21 -1.85 19.76 -12.11
CA GLU A 21 -1.42 18.98 -13.29
C GLU A 21 -0.24 18.04 -13.01
N GLY A 22 0.34 18.08 -11.81
CA GLY A 22 1.42 17.17 -11.39
C GLY A 22 2.69 17.88 -10.95
N ILE A 23 3.82 17.22 -11.17
CA ILE A 23 5.15 17.64 -10.75
C ILE A 23 6.01 17.84 -11.99
N ASP A 24 6.89 18.84 -11.99
CA ASP A 24 7.86 19.04 -13.07
C ASP A 24 8.73 17.79 -13.25
N GLU A 25 8.78 17.24 -14.46
CA GLU A 25 9.50 15.98 -14.72
C GLU A 25 10.99 16.09 -14.39
N ARG A 26 11.61 17.27 -14.51
CA ARG A 26 13.03 17.46 -14.16
C ARG A 26 13.27 17.27 -12.67
N ALA A 27 12.33 17.68 -11.83
CA ALA A 27 12.42 17.46 -10.39
C ALA A 27 12.22 15.97 -10.06
N ALA A 28 11.31 15.29 -10.77
CA ALA A 28 11.10 13.85 -10.60
C ALA A 28 12.33 13.02 -11.03
N GLU A 29 12.97 13.39 -12.14
CA GLU A 29 14.23 12.79 -12.62
C GLU A 29 15.38 13.03 -11.65
N LEU A 30 15.56 14.28 -11.20
CA LEU A 30 16.63 14.66 -10.26
C LEU A 30 16.55 13.88 -8.94
N LEU A 31 15.33 13.64 -8.45
CA LEU A 31 15.07 12.89 -7.21
C LEU A 31 14.95 11.37 -7.44
N ALA A 32 15.10 10.90 -8.68
CA ALA A 32 14.91 9.50 -9.07
C ALA A 32 13.58 8.91 -8.56
N VAL A 33 12.48 9.66 -8.72
CA VAL A 33 11.17 9.32 -8.17
C VAL A 33 10.58 8.10 -8.86
N ARG A 34 10.29 7.05 -8.09
CA ARG A 34 9.46 5.93 -8.54
C ARG A 34 7.99 6.36 -8.58
N LYS A 35 7.36 6.28 -9.76
CA LYS A 35 5.91 6.50 -9.93
C LYS A 35 5.16 5.24 -9.48
N ILE A 36 4.12 5.41 -8.65
CA ILE A 36 3.27 4.32 -8.14
C ILE A 36 1.81 4.77 -8.31
N SER A 37 0.98 3.88 -8.88
CA SER A 37 -0.48 4.05 -8.93
C SER A 37 -1.14 3.07 -7.94
N ILE A 38 -2.24 3.49 -7.33
CA ILE A 38 -3.09 2.63 -6.50
C ILE A 38 -4.30 2.05 -7.27
N GLY A 39 -4.44 2.39 -8.56
CA GLY A 39 -5.48 1.85 -9.44
C GLY A 39 -5.76 2.72 -10.68
N ASP A 40 -6.62 2.23 -11.55
CA ASP A 40 -6.95 2.87 -12.84
C ASP A 40 -8.06 3.92 -12.68
N PHE A 41 -7.77 4.96 -11.91
CA PHE A 41 -8.64 6.11 -11.68
C PHE A 41 -7.83 7.36 -11.34
N VAL A 42 -8.47 8.53 -11.41
CA VAL A 42 -7.82 9.83 -11.15
C VAL A 42 -8.30 10.40 -9.82
N LEU A 43 -7.36 10.88 -9.02
CA LEU A 43 -7.60 11.60 -7.78
C LEU A 43 -7.19 13.08 -7.93
N SER A 44 -7.78 13.97 -7.15
CA SER A 44 -7.45 15.41 -7.15
C SER A 44 -6.03 15.71 -6.64
N GLY A 45 -5.40 14.75 -5.95
CA GLY A 45 -4.07 14.85 -5.39
C GLY A 45 -3.58 13.49 -4.87
N GLY A 46 -2.28 13.39 -4.59
CA GLY A 46 -1.64 12.16 -4.15
C GLY A 46 -1.94 11.73 -2.72
N GLU A 47 -2.58 12.58 -1.89
CA GLU A 47 -2.69 12.35 -0.45
C GLU A 47 -3.44 11.07 -0.09
N ALA A 48 -4.57 10.81 -0.76
CA ALA A 48 -5.32 9.58 -0.52
C ALA A 48 -4.52 8.34 -0.97
N ALA A 49 -3.79 8.43 -2.08
CA ALA A 49 -2.90 7.35 -2.52
C ALA A 49 -1.77 7.10 -1.52
N SER A 50 -1.17 8.16 -0.97
CA SER A 50 -0.16 8.05 0.07
C SER A 50 -0.70 7.40 1.34
N MET A 51 -1.92 7.75 1.78
CA MET A 51 -2.55 7.11 2.94
C MET A 51 -2.80 5.62 2.71
N VAL A 52 -3.25 5.23 1.50
CA VAL A 52 -3.42 3.82 1.13
C VAL A 52 -2.09 3.08 1.15
N ILE A 53 -1.03 3.66 0.59
CA ILE A 53 0.32 3.07 0.61
C ILE A 53 0.82 2.92 2.05
N ILE A 54 0.66 3.95 2.89
CA ILE A 54 1.06 3.89 4.31
C ILE A 54 0.34 2.74 5.01
N GLU A 55 -0.98 2.64 4.89
CA GLU A 55 -1.79 1.60 5.55
C GLU A 55 -1.39 0.18 5.08
N ALA A 56 -1.24 -0.02 3.77
CA ALA A 56 -0.83 -1.30 3.20
C ALA A 56 0.60 -1.70 3.59
N VAL A 57 1.51 -0.73 3.77
CA VAL A 57 2.93 -1.00 4.10
C VAL A 57 3.13 -1.18 5.60
N THR A 58 2.54 -0.34 6.45
CA THR A 58 2.78 -0.37 7.90
C THR A 58 2.30 -1.67 8.53
N ARG A 59 1.21 -2.24 8.04
CA ARG A 59 0.70 -3.54 8.52
C ARG A 59 1.67 -4.71 8.33
N LEU A 60 2.59 -4.59 7.36
CA LEU A 60 3.61 -5.59 7.04
C LEU A 60 4.92 -5.37 7.82
N VAL A 61 5.04 -4.28 8.57
CA VAL A 61 6.25 -3.98 9.35
C VAL A 61 6.36 -4.99 10.51
N PRO A 62 7.53 -5.64 10.69
CA PRO A 62 7.73 -6.61 11.77
C PRO A 62 7.36 -6.04 13.14
N GLY A 63 6.50 -6.76 13.87
CA GLY A 63 6.04 -6.36 15.20
C GLY A 63 4.82 -5.44 15.22
N PHE A 64 4.27 -5.03 14.06
CA PHE A 64 3.02 -4.27 14.02
C PHE A 64 1.79 -5.16 14.33
N MET A 65 1.68 -6.32 13.68
CA MET A 65 0.56 -7.24 13.90
C MET A 65 0.77 -8.13 15.12
N GLY A 66 -0.30 -8.28 15.92
CA GLY A 66 -0.31 -9.14 17.10
C GLY A 66 -0.27 -10.64 16.77
N ASN A 67 -0.85 -11.05 15.63
CA ASN A 67 -0.75 -12.41 15.11
C ASN A 67 -0.17 -12.40 13.67
N PRO A 68 1.12 -12.72 13.49
CA PRO A 68 1.75 -12.78 12.17
C PRO A 68 1.14 -13.82 11.23
N GLU A 69 0.56 -14.90 11.76
CA GLU A 69 -0.08 -15.95 10.93
C GLU A 69 -1.31 -15.42 10.18
N SER A 70 -1.93 -14.33 10.66
CA SER A 70 -3.05 -13.72 9.94
C SER A 70 -2.62 -13.13 8.59
N LEU A 71 -1.34 -12.78 8.39
CA LEU A 71 -0.86 -12.27 7.11
C LEU A 71 -0.81 -13.34 6.01
N SER A 72 -0.65 -14.62 6.38
CA SER A 72 -0.57 -15.70 5.38
C SER A 72 -1.92 -16.14 4.85
N ASP A 73 -3.00 -15.88 5.57
CA ASP A 73 -4.35 -16.29 5.19
C ASP A 73 -5.11 -15.18 4.42
N GLU A 74 -4.50 -14.02 4.23
CA GLU A 74 -5.13 -12.84 3.66
C GLU A 74 -5.32 -12.90 2.13
N SER A 75 -6.31 -12.13 1.65
CA SER A 75 -6.54 -11.95 0.23
C SER A 75 -5.29 -11.44 -0.50
N PHE A 76 -5.12 -11.92 -1.73
CA PHE A 76 -4.08 -11.52 -2.69
C PHE A 76 -2.64 -11.96 -2.36
N ILE A 77 -2.42 -12.78 -1.32
CA ILE A 77 -1.13 -13.47 -1.09
C ILE A 77 -0.87 -14.47 -2.22
N ASP A 78 -1.81 -15.39 -2.47
CA ASP A 78 -1.71 -16.41 -3.54
C ASP A 78 -2.51 -16.01 -4.80
N GLY A 79 -2.76 -14.73 -4.99
CA GLY A 79 -3.59 -14.21 -6.10
C GLY A 79 -5.08 -14.56 -6.00
N CYS A 80 -5.52 -15.16 -4.90
CA CYS A 80 -6.92 -15.48 -4.62
C CYS A 80 -7.50 -14.51 -3.58
N VAL A 81 -8.83 -14.38 -3.56
CA VAL A 81 -9.55 -13.67 -2.48
C VAL A 81 -9.85 -14.67 -1.36
N GLU A 82 -9.85 -14.20 -0.13
CA GLU A 82 -10.20 -15.00 1.05
C GLU A 82 -11.56 -15.67 0.95
N TYR A 83 -11.69 -16.75 1.72
CA TYR A 83 -12.94 -17.46 1.90
C TYR A 83 -13.94 -16.63 2.74
N PRO A 84 -15.25 -16.88 2.60
CA PRO A 84 -16.26 -16.23 3.42
C PRO A 84 -16.02 -16.46 4.91
N GLN A 85 -16.14 -15.39 5.70
CA GLN A 85 -15.98 -15.43 7.15
C GLN A 85 -17.36 -15.45 7.83
N TYR A 86 -17.52 -16.33 8.81
CA TYR A 86 -18.69 -16.38 9.67
C TYR A 86 -18.24 -16.27 11.12
N THR A 87 -18.99 -15.54 11.93
CA THR A 87 -18.79 -15.48 13.37
C THR A 87 -20.09 -15.82 14.07
N ARG A 88 -20.02 -16.02 15.38
CA ARG A 88 -21.17 -16.36 16.22
C ARG A 88 -22.29 -15.31 16.07
N PRO A 89 -23.56 -15.70 16.27
CA PRO A 89 -24.06 -17.01 16.69
C PRO A 89 -24.16 -18.05 15.55
N ALA A 90 -24.53 -19.28 15.89
CA ALA A 90 -24.61 -20.41 14.96
C ALA A 90 -25.92 -20.45 14.14
N GLU A 91 -26.93 -19.67 14.53
CA GLU A 91 -28.26 -19.54 13.91
C GLU A 91 -28.62 -18.07 13.74
#